data_AF-A0A536NNM4-F1
#
_entry.id   AF-A0A536NNM4-F1
#
_cell.length_a   1.000
_cell.length_b   1.000
_cell.length_c   1.000
_cell.angle_alpha   90.00
_cell.angle_beta   90.00
_cell.angle_gamma   90.00
#
_symmetry.space_group_name_H-M   'P 1'
#
loop_
_entity.id
_entity.type
_entity.pdbx_description
1 polymer ?
#
loop_
_entity_poly.entity_id
_entity_poly.type
_entity_poly.pdbx_seq_one_letter_code
_entity_poly.pdbx_strand_id
1 'polypeptide(L)'
;SGEPLVSGPRYLVCSRCARNWIFSRMTCAGCGEADGGKLPIFQEEKQLPHMRVDGCRSCNRYLLTIDLRRDERAVPIVDELAALPLDLYATDQGLTKITPNLLGN
;
A
#
# COMPACT_ATOMS: atom_id res chain seq x y z
N SER A 1 5.22 28.91 10.90
CA SER A 1 3.83 28.42 10.98
C SER A 1 3.86 26.92 10.95
N GLY A 2 3.74 26.26 12.10
CA GLY A 2 3.76 24.80 12.18
C GLY A 2 2.37 24.27 11.91
N GLU A 3 2.09 23.86 10.67
CA GLU A 3 0.92 23.03 10.40
C GLU A 3 1.10 21.71 11.15
N PRO A 4 0.07 21.25 11.89
CA PRO A 4 0.13 19.95 12.51
C PRO A 4 0.14 18.91 11.38
N LEU A 5 1.26 18.21 11.23
CA LEU A 5 1.42 17.05 10.35
C LEU A 5 0.55 15.88 10.87
N VAL A 6 -0.77 16.05 11.00
CA VAL A 6 -1.65 14.92 11.34
C VAL A 6 -1.84 14.07 10.09
N SER A 7 -0.85 13.19 9.95
CA SER A 7 -0.99 11.83 9.48
C SER A 7 -2.37 11.24 9.75
N GLY A 8 -3.28 11.12 8.77
CA GLY A 8 -4.44 10.22 8.95
C GLY A 8 -3.95 8.81 9.34
N PRO A 9 -4.67 8.06 10.18
CA PRO A 9 -4.27 6.71 10.56
C PRO A 9 -4.18 5.79 9.33
N ARG A 10 -3.19 4.89 9.33
CA ARG A 10 -3.09 3.81 8.34
C ARG A 10 -3.88 2.62 8.86
N TYR A 11 -4.73 2.06 8.01
CA TYR A 11 -5.46 0.82 8.30
C TYR A 11 -4.96 -0.30 7.40
N LEU A 12 -4.88 -1.50 7.95
CA LEU A 12 -4.84 -2.73 7.15
C LEU A 12 -6.25 -3.29 7.05
N VAL A 13 -6.56 -3.96 5.94
CA VAL A 13 -7.83 -4.64 5.70
C VAL A 13 -7.55 -6.11 5.49
N CYS A 14 -8.25 -6.98 6.21
CA CYS A 14 -8.13 -8.43 6.00
C CYS A 14 -8.76 -8.83 4.66
N SER A 15 -7.98 -9.46 3.78
CA SER A 15 -8.45 -9.98 2.49
C SER A 15 -9.54 -11.06 2.61
N ARG A 16 -9.67 -11.72 3.77
CA ARG A 16 -10.62 -12.81 3.99
C ARG A 16 -11.95 -12.37 4.57
N CYS A 17 -11.94 -11.43 5.52
CA CYS A 17 -13.14 -11.03 6.27
C CYS A 17 -13.42 -9.53 6.25
N ALA A 18 -12.61 -8.74 5.54
CA ALA A 18 -12.72 -7.28 5.42
C ALA A 18 -12.63 -6.49 6.74
N ARG A 19 -12.31 -7.14 7.87
CA ARG A 19 -12.03 -6.42 9.12
C ARG A 19 -10.81 -5.53 8.93
N ASN A 20 -10.90 -4.29 9.42
CA ASN A 20 -9.78 -3.37 9.45
C ASN A 20 -9.28 -3.09 10.87
N TRP A 21 -8.02 -2.70 10.97
CA TRP A 21 -7.36 -2.28 12.21
C TRP A 21 -6.27 -1.24 11.93
N ILE A 22 -6.00 -0.39 12.92
CA ILE A 22 -4.91 0.59 12.83
C ILE A 22 -3.58 -0.14 12.80
N PHE A 23 -2.70 0.26 11.89
CA PHE A 23 -1.36 -0.29 11.76
C PHE A 23 -0.33 0.82 11.69
N SER A 24 0.88 0.55 12.19
CA SER A 24 1.95 1.54 12.22
C SER A 24 2.29 2.03 10.81
N ARG A 25 2.45 3.34 10.68
CA ARG A 25 3.03 3.94 9.47
C ARG A 25 4.51 3.61 9.43
N MET A 26 5.09 3.60 8.22
CA MET A 26 6.52 3.30 8.04
C MET A 26 6.93 1.95 8.66
N THR A 27 6.04 0.97 8.60
CA THR A 27 6.31 -0.40 9.05
C THR A 27 5.84 -1.37 7.97
N CYS A 28 6.67 -2.36 7.65
CA CYS A 28 6.31 -3.43 6.72
C CYS A 28 5.22 -4.32 7.35
N ALA A 29 4.10 -4.49 6.66
CA ALA A 29 3.01 -5.38 7.10
C ALA A 29 3.37 -6.87 6.99
N GLY A 30 4.47 -7.21 6.30
CA GLY A 30 4.93 -8.59 6.10
C GLY A 30 5.92 -9.07 7.16
N CYS A 31 6.97 -8.29 7.43
CA CYS A 31 8.05 -8.68 8.35
C CYS A 31 8.29 -7.72 9.53
N GLY A 32 7.58 -6.59 9.60
CA GLY A 32 7.77 -5.61 10.67
C GLY A 32 8.96 -4.67 10.54
N GLU A 33 9.69 -4.68 9.42
CA GLU A 33 10.76 -3.71 9.14
C GLU A 33 10.26 -2.26 9.35
N ALA A 34 11.05 -1.46 10.06
CA ALA A 34 10.71 -0.09 10.46
C ALA A 34 11.76 0.94 10.01
N ASP A 35 12.88 0.50 9.43
CA ASP A 35 13.85 1.37 8.78
C ASP A 35 13.27 1.93 7.47
N GLY A 36 12.92 3.22 7.47
CA GLY A 36 12.37 3.92 6.31
C GLY A 36 13.25 3.83 5.05
N GLY A 37 14.57 3.69 5.19
CA GLY A 37 15.49 3.51 4.05
C GLY A 37 15.29 2.17 3.31
N LYS A 38 14.63 1.20 3.96
CA LYS A 38 14.31 -0.12 3.40
C LYS A 38 12.84 -0.26 3.00
N LEU A 39 12.05 0.81 3.11
CA LEU A 39 10.62 0.81 2.81
C LEU A 39 10.32 1.73 1.61
N PRO A 40 10.73 1.33 0.38
CA PRO A 40 10.48 2.15 -0.81
C PRO A 40 8.97 2.33 -1.03
N ILE A 41 8.57 3.55 -1.38
CA ILE A 41 7.20 3.90 -1.74
C ILE A 41 7.20 4.36 -3.19
N PHE A 42 6.26 3.85 -3.99
CA PHE A 42 6.03 4.32 -5.35
C PHE A 42 4.58 4.71 -5.53
N GLN A 43 4.35 5.88 -6.11
CA GLN A 43 3.02 6.40 -6.40
C GLN A 43 2.97 6.84 -7.85
N GLU A 44 1.94 6.39 -8.56
CA GLU A 44 1.65 6.86 -9.91
C GLU A 44 0.65 8.01 -9.81
N GLU A 45 0.97 9.17 -10.38
CA GLU A 45 0.22 10.40 -10.13
C GLU A 45 -0.86 10.72 -11.18
N LYS A 46 -0.85 10.08 -12.37
CA LYS A 46 -1.73 10.46 -13.47
C LYS A 46 -3.01 9.63 -13.53
N GLN A 47 -2.89 8.32 -13.48
CA GLN A 47 -4.00 7.37 -13.67
C GLN A 47 -4.54 6.85 -12.34
N LEU A 48 -3.66 6.61 -11.35
CA LEU A 48 -4.04 6.04 -10.05
C LEU A 48 -3.55 6.93 -8.89
N PRO A 49 -3.91 8.23 -8.86
CA PRO A 49 -3.33 9.20 -7.93
C PRO A 49 -3.61 8.90 -6.46
N HIS A 50 -4.66 8.13 -6.15
CA HIS A 50 -5.04 7.70 -4.80
C HIS A 50 -4.38 6.39 -4.38
N MET A 51 -3.60 5.74 -5.24
CA MET A 51 -2.98 4.44 -4.96
C MET A 51 -1.47 4.53 -4.97
N ARG A 52 -0.83 3.69 -4.15
CA ARG A 52 0.63 3.59 -4.11
C ARG A 52 1.08 2.19 -3.69
N VAL A 53 2.29 1.84 -4.07
CA VAL A 53 3.02 0.65 -3.61
C VAL A 53 3.80 1.01 -2.35
N ASP A 54 3.54 0.32 -1.25
CA ASP A 54 4.39 0.31 -0.06
C ASP A 54 5.25 -0.98 -0.08
N GLY A 55 6.51 -0.87 -0.49
CA GLY A 55 7.45 -1.98 -0.59
C GLY A 55 8.31 -2.19 0.66
N CYS A 56 9.01 -3.32 0.73
CA CYS A 56 9.99 -3.63 1.76
C CYS A 56 11.16 -4.41 1.16
N ARG A 57 12.37 -3.85 1.27
CA ARG A 57 13.62 -4.48 0.81
C ARG A 57 14.13 -5.58 1.74
N SER A 58 13.66 -5.63 2.99
CA SER A 58 14.08 -6.65 3.95
C SER A 58 13.42 -8.00 3.70
N CYS A 59 12.17 -8.03 3.22
CA CYS A 59 11.46 -9.27 2.88
C CYS A 59 11.08 -9.39 1.41
N ASN A 60 11.40 -8.39 0.58
CA ASN A 60 11.01 -8.29 -0.84
C ASN A 60 9.51 -8.42 -1.05
N ARG A 61 8.71 -7.84 -0.14
CA ARG A 61 7.24 -7.84 -0.25
C ARG A 61 6.67 -6.45 -0.34
N TYR A 62 5.51 -6.32 -0.96
CA TYR A 62 4.77 -5.07 -1.06
C TYR A 62 3.30 -5.20 -0.69
N LEU A 63 2.69 -4.06 -0.37
CA LEU A 63 1.26 -3.89 -0.19
C LEU A 63 0.81 -2.66 -0.99
N LEU A 64 -0.38 -2.71 -1.57
CA LEU A 64 -1.01 -1.52 -2.13
C LEU A 64 -1.71 -0.73 -1.01
N THR A 65 -1.51 0.57 -1.03
CA THR A 65 -2.15 1.51 -0.10
C THR A 65 -3.04 2.44 -0.90
N ILE A 66 -4.29 2.58 -0.45
CA ILE A 66 -5.30 3.46 -1.01
C ILE A 66 -5.47 4.65 -0.07
N ASP A 67 -5.22 5.86 -0.57
CA ASP A 67 -5.36 7.12 0.16
C ASP A 67 -6.76 7.71 -0.10
N LEU A 68 -7.67 7.44 0.83
CA LEU A 68 -9.06 7.94 0.79
C LEU A 68 -9.18 9.47 0.84
N ARG A 69 -8.09 10.19 1.18
CA ARG A 69 -8.08 11.66 1.14
C ARG A 69 -7.92 12.19 -0.29
N ARG A 70 -7.45 11.34 -1.22
CA ARG A 70 -7.28 11.68 -2.64
C ARG A 70 -8.49 11.22 -3.48
N ASP A 71 -9.16 10.15 -3.08
CA ASP A 71 -10.49 9.78 -3.58
C ASP A 71 -11.33 9.19 -2.44
N GLU A 72 -12.32 9.94 -1.98
CA GLU A 72 -13.22 9.54 -0.89
C GLU A 72 -14.20 8.42 -1.28
N ARG A 73 -14.37 8.17 -2.58
CA ARG A 73 -15.26 7.12 -3.11
C ARG A 73 -14.54 5.79 -3.33
N ALA A 74 -13.21 5.77 -3.18
CA ALA A 74 -12.42 4.57 -3.36
C ALA A 74 -12.82 3.49 -2.34
N VAL A 75 -12.90 2.25 -2.82
CA VAL A 75 -13.19 1.06 -2.02
C VAL A 75 -11.95 0.17 -2.08
N PRO A 76 -11.11 0.12 -1.02
CA PRO A 76 -9.78 -0.50 -1.09
C PRO A 76 -9.72 -1.89 -1.74
N ILE A 77 -10.66 -2.76 -1.40
CA ILE A 77 -10.73 -4.14 -1.96
C ILE A 77 -11.07 -4.14 -3.46
N VAL A 78 -11.85 -3.18 -3.93
CA VAL A 78 -12.26 -3.06 -5.34
C VAL A 78 -11.19 -2.33 -6.15
N ASP A 79 -10.71 -1.19 -5.66
CA ASP A 79 -9.69 -0.38 -6.34
C ASP A 79 -8.38 -1.15 -6.51
N GLU A 80 -8.03 -2.03 -5.56
CA GLU A 80 -6.87 -2.92 -5.70
C GLU A 80 -6.94 -3.78 -6.98
N LEU A 81 -8.12 -4.11 -7.49
CA LEU A 81 -8.28 -4.85 -8.76
C LEU A 81 -7.93 -3.96 -9.98
N ALA A 82 -7.98 -2.65 -9.87
CA ALA A 82 -7.53 -1.76 -10.95
C ALA A 82 -6.01 -1.50 -10.92
N ALA A 83 -5.31 -2.02 -9.90
CA ALA A 83 -3.92 -1.68 -9.60
C ALA A 83 -2.87 -2.42 -10.44
N LEU A 84 -3.25 -3.14 -11.49
CA LEU A 84 -2.33 -3.94 -12.30
C LEU A 84 -1.05 -3.17 -12.73
N PRO A 85 -1.11 -1.89 -13.15
CA PRO A 85 0.11 -1.14 -13.46
C PRO A 85 1.08 -0.99 -12.28
N LEU A 86 0.56 -0.86 -11.05
CA LEU A 86 1.36 -0.78 -9.83
C LEU A 86 1.94 -2.13 -9.44
N ASP A 87 1.18 -3.20 -9.61
CA ASP A 87 1.63 -4.58 -9.36
C ASP A 87 2.77 -4.96 -10.32
N LEU A 88 2.66 -4.59 -11.61
CA LEU A 88 3.72 -4.77 -12.61
C LEU A 88 4.99 -4.00 -12.22
N TYR A 89 4.85 -2.71 -11.87
CA TYR A 89 5.98 -1.93 -11.38
C TYR A 89 6.66 -2.60 -10.18
N ALA A 90 5.89 -3.05 -9.18
CA ALA A 90 6.44 -3.69 -7.99
C ALA A 90 7.17 -5.01 -8.33
N THR A 91 6.60 -5.79 -9.25
CA THR A 91 7.20 -7.05 -9.73
C THR A 91 8.52 -6.79 -10.46
N ASP A 92 8.60 -5.75 -11.30
CA ASP A 92 9.83 -5.34 -11.98
C ASP A 92 10.93 -4.89 -11.00
N GLN A 93 10.55 -4.42 -9.80
CA GLN A 93 11.47 -4.14 -8.70
C GLN A 93 11.88 -5.39 -7.90
N GLY A 94 11.43 -6.58 -8.28
CA GLY A 94 11.70 -7.84 -7.58
C GLY A 94 10.89 -8.06 -6.31
N LEU A 95 9.76 -7.35 -6.16
CA LEU A 95 8.87 -7.49 -4.99
C LEU A 95 7.72 -8.47 -5.29
N THR A 96 7.23 -9.14 -4.25
CA THR A 96 6.04 -10.01 -4.29
C THR A 96 4.94 -9.49 -3.36
N LYS A 97 3.67 -9.57 -3.72
CA LYS A 97 2.62 -9.00 -2.87
C LYS A 97 2.48 -9.80 -1.59
N ILE A 98 2.08 -9.12 -0.51
CA ILE A 98 1.84 -9.80 0.76
C ILE A 98 0.67 -10.77 0.62
N THR A 99 -0.41 -10.35 -0.04
CA THR A 99 -1.58 -11.18 -0.29
C THR A 99 -2.00 -11.03 -1.75
N PRO A 100 -1.95 -12.11 -2.54
CA PRO A 100 -2.49 -12.09 -3.91
C PRO A 100 -4.00 -11.86 -3.90
N ASN A 101 -4.52 -11.28 -4.97
CA ASN A 101 -5.96 -11.13 -5.19
C ASN A 101 -6.40 -11.83 -6.49
N LEU A 102 -7.63 -11.59 -6.94
CA LEU A 102 -8.20 -12.24 -8.13
C LEU A 102 -7.40 -12.01 -9.42
N LEU A 103 -6.59 -10.94 -9.50
CA LEU A 103 -5.81 -10.60 -10.69
C LEU A 103 -4.33 -11.00 -10.58
N GLY A 104 -3.94 -11.68 -9.50
CA GLY A 104 -2.61 -12.23 -9.33
C GLY A 104 -1.72 -11.46 -8.35
N ASN A 105 -0.43 -11.69 -8.55
CA ASN A 105 0.69 -11.66 -7.59
C ASN A 105 0.55 -10.76 -6.39
#